data_AF-A0A0D3BPQ9-F1
#
_entry.id   AF-A0A0D3BPQ9-F1
#
_cell.length_a   1.000
_cell.length_b   1.000
_cell.length_c   1.000
_cell.angle_alpha   90.00
_cell.angle_beta   90.00
_cell.angle_gamma   90.00
#
_symmetry.space_group_name_H-M   'P 1'
#
loop_
_entity.id
_entity.type
_entity.pdbx_description
1 polymer ?
#
loop_
_entity_poly.entity_id
_entity_poly.type
_entity_poly.pdbx_seq_one_letter_code
_entity_poly.pdbx_strand_id
1 'polypeptide(L)'
;MGMAGFTIALMMIGVIISPCVYGKEFSDHQEIEVEKLLKLLNKPARKSIKSEDGDIIDCVPIHSQPAFDHPLLKNHTIQMRPSFIPESTSMYIKTNPTQVWHKNGRCPENTVPIRRTKKEDILRSKSNESFGKKTTSSVPEDNLSNNHEYAIMNSRRGKYFGTKFLVNVWKPEVQVRSNEFSLAQTWLASGDGANINTIEAGLQVYPDIYGDNNTRLFVFWTNLGLESCD
;
A
#
# COMPACT_ATOMS: atom_id res chain seq x y z
N MET A 1 -55.75 5.94 28.82
CA MET A 1 -54.35 5.51 29.05
C MET A 1 -53.84 6.25 30.27
N GLY A 2 -53.59 5.54 31.37
CA GLY A 2 -53.16 6.16 32.64
C GLY A 2 -51.77 6.81 32.52
N MET A 3 -51.48 7.80 33.36
CA MET A 3 -50.21 8.56 33.34
C MET A 3 -48.96 7.66 33.30
N ALA A 4 -49.01 6.49 33.92
CA ALA A 4 -47.93 5.50 33.89
C ALA A 4 -47.61 4.97 32.48
N GLY A 5 -48.61 4.84 31.60
CA GLY A 5 -48.39 4.42 30.21
C GLY A 5 -47.72 5.51 29.36
N PHE A 6 -48.00 6.78 29.66
CA PHE A 6 -47.37 7.93 29.00
C PHE A 6 -45.91 8.11 29.40
N THR A 7 -45.57 7.89 30.68
CA THR A 7 -44.18 7.95 31.16
C THR A 7 -43.33 6.82 30.60
N ILE A 8 -43.88 5.61 30.46
CA ILE A 8 -43.18 4.48 29.83
C ILE A 8 -42.94 4.76 28.35
N ALA A 9 -43.94 5.30 27.63
CA ALA A 9 -43.76 5.67 26.23
C ALA A 9 -42.67 6.74 26.02
N LEU A 10 -42.61 7.78 26.88
CA LEU A 10 -41.58 8.81 26.80
C LEU A 10 -40.17 8.29 27.14
N MET A 11 -40.03 7.37 28.11
CA MET A 11 -38.74 6.72 28.39
C MET A 11 -38.29 5.85 27.22
N MET A 12 -39.19 5.10 26.59
CA MET A 12 -38.86 4.28 25.43
C MET A 12 -38.46 5.13 24.22
N ILE A 13 -39.11 6.29 24.01
CA ILE A 13 -38.71 7.25 22.98
C ILE A 13 -37.33 7.84 23.28
N GLY A 14 -37.02 8.17 24.54
CA GLY A 14 -35.68 8.63 24.95
C GLY A 14 -34.57 7.59 24.74
N VAL A 15 -34.87 6.31 24.99
CA VAL A 15 -33.92 5.20 24.76
C VAL A 15 -33.73 4.91 23.27
N ILE A 16 -34.73 5.14 22.42
CA ILE A 16 -34.62 4.96 20.96
C ILE A 16 -33.98 6.18 20.29
N ILE A 17 -34.14 7.39 20.84
CA ILE A 17 -33.51 8.61 20.33
C ILE A 17 -32.07 8.78 20.82
N SER A 18 -31.69 8.18 21.97
CA SER A 18 -30.30 8.18 22.45
C SER A 18 -29.33 7.65 21.36
N PRO A 19 -29.58 6.51 20.70
CA PRO A 19 -28.80 6.04 19.55
C PRO A 19 -28.64 7.06 18.40
N CYS A 20 -29.63 7.92 18.14
CA CYS A 20 -29.53 8.98 17.13
C CYS A 20 -28.65 10.16 17.59
N VAL A 21 -28.43 10.32 18.90
CA VAL A 21 -27.42 11.23 19.50
C VAL A 21 -26.04 10.53 19.61
N TYR A 22 -25.99 9.20 19.51
CA TYR A 22 -24.82 8.32 19.58
C TYR A 22 -24.04 8.15 18.25
N GLY A 23 -24.25 9.01 17.26
CA GLY A 23 -23.30 9.10 16.13
C GLY A 23 -21.85 9.39 16.59
N LYS A 24 -21.69 9.90 17.81
CA LYS A 24 -20.41 10.20 18.44
C LYS A 24 -19.63 8.95 18.87
N GLU A 25 -20.29 7.94 19.44
CA GLU A 25 -19.60 6.77 20.00
C GLU A 25 -19.01 5.88 18.89
N PHE A 26 -19.71 5.75 17.76
CA PHE A 26 -19.20 5.04 16.57
C PHE A 26 -18.05 5.81 15.89
N SER A 27 -18.16 7.14 15.80
CA SER A 27 -17.10 8.01 15.26
C SER A 27 -15.81 7.94 16.12
N ASP A 28 -15.95 7.95 17.44
CA ASP A 28 -14.82 7.88 18.37
C ASP A 28 -14.10 6.52 18.28
N HIS A 29 -14.85 5.42 18.10
CA HIS A 29 -14.27 4.09 17.92
C HIS A 29 -13.45 4.00 16.62
N GLN A 30 -14.02 4.46 15.51
CA GLN A 30 -13.33 4.48 14.21
C GLN A 30 -12.07 5.34 14.27
N GLU A 31 -12.11 6.49 14.95
CA GLU A 31 -10.93 7.35 15.12
C GLU A 31 -9.82 6.67 15.93
N ILE A 32 -10.16 5.98 17.02
CA ILE A 32 -9.18 5.22 17.83
C ILE A 32 -8.52 4.10 17.01
N GLU A 33 -9.29 3.38 16.19
CA GLU A 33 -8.75 2.34 15.32
C GLU A 33 -7.79 2.90 14.28
N VAL A 34 -8.18 4.00 13.63
CA VAL A 34 -7.34 4.68 12.64
C VAL A 34 -6.05 5.20 13.28
N GLU A 35 -6.11 5.77 14.48
CA GLU A 35 -4.91 6.19 15.21
C GLU A 35 -3.99 5.02 15.57
N LYS A 36 -4.54 3.89 16.00
CA LYS A 36 -3.78 2.67 16.27
C LYS A 36 -3.09 2.17 15.00
N LEU A 37 -3.80 2.15 13.87
CA LEU A 37 -3.26 1.72 12.59
C LEU A 37 -2.18 2.69 12.07
N LEU A 38 -2.37 4.00 12.21
CA LEU A 38 -1.35 4.99 11.88
C LEU A 38 -0.07 4.80 12.68
N LYS A 39 -0.17 4.50 13.99
CA LYS A 39 0.98 4.21 14.86
C LYS A 39 1.69 2.92 14.47
N LEU A 40 0.95 1.93 13.97
CA LEU A 40 1.51 0.67 13.49
C LEU A 40 2.31 0.86 12.19
N LEU A 41 1.70 1.54 11.21
CA LEU A 41 2.24 1.74 9.87
C LEU A 41 3.40 2.75 9.84
N ASN A 42 3.25 3.88 10.52
CA ASN A 42 4.25 4.96 10.51
C ASN A 42 5.31 4.72 11.57
N LYS A 43 6.42 4.12 11.15
CA LYS A 43 7.57 3.83 12.01
C LYS A 43 8.31 5.11 12.43
N PRO A 44 8.96 5.12 13.61
CA PRO A 44 9.77 6.24 14.04
C PRO A 44 10.85 6.60 13.01
N ALA A 45 10.75 7.81 12.46
CA ALA A 45 11.68 8.31 11.46
C ALA A 45 12.89 8.99 12.13
N ARG A 46 14.10 8.78 11.58
CA ARG A 46 15.28 9.59 11.95
C ARG A 46 15.23 10.99 11.36
N LYS A 47 14.58 11.12 10.22
CA LYS A 47 14.43 12.35 9.45
C LYS A 47 13.16 12.24 8.61
N SER A 48 12.42 13.33 8.49
CA SER A 48 11.30 13.44 7.55
C SER A 48 11.63 14.48 6.49
N ILE A 49 11.32 14.18 5.24
CA ILE A 49 11.49 15.08 4.09
C ILE A 49 10.11 15.42 3.57
N LYS A 50 9.73 16.69 3.64
CA LYS A 50 8.48 17.18 3.01
C LYS A 50 8.77 17.43 1.54
N SER A 51 7.99 16.81 0.66
CA SER A 51 8.07 16.98 -0.79
C SER A 51 7.16 18.12 -1.26
N GLU A 52 7.45 18.68 -2.44
CA GLU A 52 6.66 19.78 -3.04
C GLU A 52 5.23 19.37 -3.39
N ASP A 53 5.01 18.07 -3.65
CA ASP A 53 3.71 17.45 -3.94
C ASP A 53 2.90 17.11 -2.67
N GLY A 54 3.38 17.49 -1.48
CA GLY A 54 2.69 17.29 -0.21
C GLY A 54 2.87 15.89 0.40
N ASP A 55 3.65 15.01 -0.22
CA ASP A 55 4.07 13.76 0.39
C ASP A 55 5.15 14.03 1.47
N ILE A 56 5.14 13.21 2.52
CA ILE A 56 6.19 13.22 3.56
C ILE A 56 6.91 11.88 3.46
N ILE A 57 8.22 11.94 3.25
CA ILE A 57 9.08 10.76 3.21
C ILE A 57 9.80 10.64 4.54
N ASP A 58 9.50 9.58 5.27
CA ASP A 58 10.13 9.21 6.53
C ASP A 58 11.32 8.31 6.28
N CYS A 59 12.49 8.74 6.75
CA CYS A 59 13.70 7.96 6.71
C CYS A 59 13.73 7.06 7.96
N VAL A 60 13.23 5.83 7.79
CA VAL A 60 13.09 4.84 8.87
C VAL A 60 14.37 4.02 8.96
N PRO A 61 14.92 3.74 10.16
CA PRO A 61 16.04 2.81 10.30
C PRO A 61 15.77 1.50 9.58
N ILE A 62 16.75 0.97 8.83
CA ILE A 62 16.54 -0.20 7.97
C ILE A 62 15.97 -1.41 8.72
N HIS A 63 16.40 -1.65 9.96
CA HIS A 63 15.91 -2.73 10.82
C HIS A 63 14.55 -2.48 11.48
N SER A 64 13.95 -1.31 11.25
CA SER A 64 12.68 -0.89 11.85
C SER A 64 11.59 -0.68 10.79
N GLN A 65 11.84 -1.07 9.54
CA GLN A 65 10.84 -0.98 8.47
C GLN A 65 9.62 -1.89 8.75
N PRO A 66 8.43 -1.55 8.24
CA PRO A 66 7.17 -2.27 8.50
C PRO A 66 7.22 -3.78 8.24
N ALA A 67 7.99 -4.22 7.22
CA ALA A 67 8.13 -5.63 6.89
C ALA A 67 8.56 -6.50 8.09
N PHE A 68 9.33 -5.97 9.06
CA PHE A 68 9.79 -6.72 10.22
C PHE A 68 8.77 -6.85 11.36
N ASP A 69 7.60 -6.21 11.25
CA ASP A 69 6.49 -6.52 12.15
C ASP A 69 5.89 -7.91 11.84
N HIS A 70 6.06 -8.36 10.59
CA HIS A 70 5.56 -9.65 10.16
C HIS A 70 6.27 -10.77 10.95
N PRO A 71 5.54 -11.69 11.60
CA PRO A 71 6.13 -12.72 12.47
C PRO A 71 7.23 -13.55 11.80
N LEU A 72 7.08 -13.86 10.51
CA LEU A 72 8.06 -14.63 9.74
C LEU A 72 9.35 -13.85 9.42
N LEU A 73 9.35 -12.52 9.57
CA LEU A 73 10.47 -11.66 9.19
C LEU A 73 11.19 -11.02 10.38
N LYS A 74 10.70 -11.18 11.62
CA LYS A 74 11.27 -10.53 12.84
C LYS A 74 12.79 -10.69 13.01
N ASN A 75 13.34 -11.85 12.62
CA ASN A 75 14.77 -12.16 12.75
C ASN A 75 15.47 -12.28 11.38
N HIS A 76 14.89 -11.70 10.34
CA HIS A 76 15.44 -11.78 9.00
C HIS A 76 16.77 -11.00 8.91
N THR A 77 17.80 -11.66 8.39
CA THR A 77 19.07 -11.01 8.06
C THR A 77 18.93 -10.26 6.75
N ILE A 78 19.02 -8.93 6.82
CA ILE A 78 18.87 -8.07 5.64
C ILE A 78 19.96 -8.36 4.63
N GLN A 79 19.55 -8.73 3.42
CA GLN A 79 20.47 -8.91 2.30
C GLN A 79 20.78 -7.55 1.68
N MET A 80 22.04 -7.13 1.79
CA MET A 80 22.51 -5.90 1.16
C MET A 80 22.75 -6.11 -0.34
N ARG A 81 22.95 -5.00 -1.06
CA ARG A 81 23.24 -5.00 -2.49
C ARG A 81 24.36 -6.01 -2.81
N PRO A 82 24.16 -6.94 -3.77
CA PRO A 82 25.18 -7.92 -4.13
C PRO A 82 26.42 -7.25 -4.74
N SER A 83 27.58 -7.88 -4.54
CA SER A 83 28.87 -7.42 -5.07
C SER A 83 28.97 -7.53 -6.60
N PHE A 84 28.16 -8.39 -7.21
CA PHE A 84 28.12 -8.62 -8.65
C PHE A 84 26.68 -8.63 -9.15
N ILE A 85 26.43 -7.85 -10.21
CA ILE A 85 25.19 -7.87 -10.98
C ILE A 85 25.60 -8.08 -12.43
N PRO A 86 25.19 -9.17 -13.10
CA PRO A 86 25.53 -9.40 -14.51
C PRO A 86 25.19 -8.18 -15.38
N GLU A 87 26.13 -7.74 -16.20
CA GLU A 87 25.88 -6.65 -17.14
C GLU A 87 24.91 -7.11 -18.24
N SER A 88 23.95 -6.23 -18.53
CA SER A 88 23.03 -6.38 -19.66
C SER A 88 23.53 -5.50 -20.79
N THR A 89 23.61 -6.05 -22.00
CA THR A 89 24.03 -5.38 -23.24
C THR A 89 23.06 -4.28 -23.72
N SER A 90 22.14 -3.80 -22.87
CA SER A 90 21.11 -2.85 -23.27
C SER A 90 21.72 -1.48 -23.61
N MET A 91 21.53 -1.01 -24.85
CA MET A 91 21.90 0.33 -25.33
C MET A 91 21.08 1.50 -24.71
N TYR A 92 20.29 1.24 -23.66
CA TYR A 92 19.46 2.27 -23.04
C TYR A 92 20.31 3.27 -22.25
N ILE A 93 20.20 4.55 -22.60
CA ILE A 93 20.81 5.65 -21.86
C ILE A 93 20.15 5.70 -20.49
N LYS A 94 20.93 5.40 -19.44
CA LYS A 94 20.49 5.48 -18.06
C LYS A 94 20.35 6.94 -17.66
N THR A 95 19.19 7.53 -17.85
CA THR A 95 18.82 8.75 -17.11
C THR A 95 18.53 8.34 -15.68
N ASN A 96 18.97 9.11 -14.68
CA ASN A 96 18.59 8.88 -13.29
C ASN A 96 17.25 9.59 -13.05
N PRO A 97 16.09 8.90 -13.08
CA PRO A 97 14.82 9.54 -12.75
C PRO A 97 14.88 10.02 -11.29
N THR A 98 14.75 11.33 -11.10
CA THR A 98 14.70 11.91 -9.76
C THR A 98 13.25 11.97 -9.31
N GLN A 99 12.90 11.20 -8.27
CA GLN A 99 11.65 11.41 -7.54
C GLN A 99 11.60 12.84 -6.99
N VAL A 100 10.41 13.46 -6.97
CA VAL A 100 10.23 14.89 -6.65
C VAL A 100 10.82 15.25 -5.28
N TRP A 101 10.62 14.39 -4.28
CA TRP A 101 11.12 14.61 -2.92
C TRP A 101 12.66 14.69 -2.83
N HIS A 102 13.41 14.17 -3.80
CA HIS A 102 14.88 14.29 -3.83
C HIS A 102 15.36 15.74 -3.97
N LYS A 103 14.51 16.66 -4.45
CA LYS A 103 14.80 18.09 -4.46
C LYS A 103 15.03 18.65 -3.06
N ASN A 104 14.36 18.06 -2.06
CA ASN A 104 14.35 18.56 -0.68
C ASN A 104 15.32 17.77 0.23
N GLY A 105 16.13 16.90 -0.36
CA GLY A 105 17.23 16.21 0.30
C GLY A 105 17.21 14.70 0.11
N ARG A 106 18.02 14.02 0.93
CA ARG A 106 18.17 12.55 0.91
C ARG A 106 18.04 11.99 2.32
N CYS A 107 17.69 10.70 2.39
CA CYS A 107 17.74 9.95 3.63
C CYS A 107 19.20 9.64 4.02
N PRO A 108 19.52 9.65 5.33
CA PRO A 108 20.83 9.27 5.82
C PRO A 108 21.11 7.78 5.57
N GLU A 109 22.38 7.38 5.65
CA GLU A 109 22.77 5.98 5.57
C GLU A 109 22.07 5.13 6.64
N ASN A 110 21.90 3.83 6.34
CA ASN A 110 21.21 2.86 7.20
C ASN A 110 19.72 3.20 7.47
N THR A 111 19.09 3.97 6.59
CA THR A 111 17.65 4.21 6.59
C THR A 111 17.02 3.93 5.23
N VAL A 112 15.73 3.61 5.24
CA VAL A 112 14.90 3.41 4.06
C VAL A 112 13.88 4.55 3.95
N PRO A 113 13.69 5.16 2.76
CA PRO A 113 12.65 6.15 2.54
C PRO A 113 11.28 5.47 2.45
N ILE A 114 10.36 5.83 3.34
CA ILE A 114 8.98 5.31 3.36
C ILE A 114 8.03 6.50 3.28
N ARG A 115 7.05 6.46 2.39
CA ARG A 115 6.00 7.49 2.33
C ARG A 115 5.11 7.35 3.57
N ARG A 116 4.94 8.44 4.31
CA ARG A 116 4.07 8.48 5.48
C ARG A 116 2.63 8.23 5.09
N THR A 117 1.98 7.27 5.77
CA THR A 117 0.55 7.04 5.68
C THR A 117 -0.20 8.13 6.43
N LYS A 118 -1.17 8.78 5.78
CA LYS A 118 -2.02 9.80 6.39
C LYS A 118 -3.35 9.22 6.83
N LYS A 119 -4.06 9.91 7.72
CA LYS A 119 -5.41 9.53 8.17
C LYS A 119 -6.35 9.36 6.99
N GLU A 120 -6.26 10.27 6.02
CA GLU A 120 -7.09 10.24 4.81
C GLU A 120 -6.78 9.04 3.92
N ASP A 121 -5.57 8.47 3.99
CA ASP A 121 -5.21 7.27 3.22
C ASP A 121 -5.98 6.05 3.74
N ILE A 122 -6.06 5.90 5.06
CA ILE A 122 -6.80 4.81 5.70
C ILE A 122 -8.30 4.97 5.47
N LEU A 123 -8.84 6.19 5.62
CA LEU A 123 -10.26 6.46 5.46
C LEU A 123 -10.78 6.26 4.02
N ARG A 124 -9.89 6.21 3.01
CA ARG A 124 -10.26 5.84 1.63
C ARG A 124 -10.37 4.33 1.41
N SER A 125 -9.73 3.54 2.25
CA SER A 125 -9.82 2.08 2.13
C SER A 125 -11.20 1.57 2.52
N LYS A 126 -11.60 0.43 1.97
CA LYS A 126 -12.90 -0.19 2.26
C LYS A 126 -13.02 -0.61 3.73
N SER A 127 -11.90 -0.98 4.36
CA SER A 127 -11.83 -1.29 5.78
C SER A 127 -10.40 -1.13 6.31
N ASN A 128 -10.27 -0.89 7.61
CA ASN A 128 -8.96 -0.78 8.28
C ASN A 128 -8.13 -2.06 8.13
N GLU A 129 -8.77 -3.23 8.10
CA GLU A 129 -8.12 -4.55 7.96
C GLU A 129 -7.60 -4.83 6.54
N SER A 130 -8.18 -4.16 5.53
CA SER A 130 -7.81 -4.32 4.12
C SER A 130 -6.82 -3.25 3.64
N PHE A 131 -6.50 -2.24 4.46
CA PHE A 131 -5.52 -1.22 4.11
C PHE A 131 -4.14 -1.84 3.87
N GLY A 132 -3.54 -1.54 2.70
CA GLY A 132 -2.23 -2.10 2.32
C GLY A 132 -2.25 -3.61 2.09
N LYS A 133 -3.42 -4.20 1.82
CA LYS A 133 -3.57 -5.61 1.43
C LYS A 133 -4.25 -5.72 0.06
N LYS A 134 -3.56 -6.35 -0.88
CA LYS A 134 -4.12 -6.91 -2.13
C LYS A 134 -5.02 -8.09 -1.79
N THR A 135 -6.29 -8.00 -2.13
CA THR A 135 -7.22 -9.14 -2.10
C THR A 135 -6.92 -10.09 -3.26
N THR A 136 -7.14 -11.39 -3.04
CA THR A 136 -6.72 -12.57 -3.83
C THR A 136 -7.09 -12.64 -5.32
N SER A 137 -7.67 -11.59 -5.92
CA SER A 137 -8.07 -11.56 -7.33
C SER A 137 -6.91 -11.43 -8.32
N SER A 138 -5.65 -11.51 -7.88
CA SER A 138 -4.47 -11.36 -8.75
C SER A 138 -3.97 -12.65 -9.38
N VAL A 139 -4.57 -13.80 -9.07
CA VAL A 139 -4.50 -14.94 -10.00
C VAL A 139 -5.61 -14.70 -11.02
N PRO A 140 -5.32 -14.63 -12.33
CA PRO A 140 -6.37 -14.56 -13.33
C PRO A 140 -7.13 -15.87 -13.31
N GLU A 141 -8.17 -15.97 -12.48
CA GLU A 141 -9.32 -16.78 -12.83
C GLU A 141 -10.02 -16.07 -13.97
N ASP A 142 -10.42 -16.86 -14.96
CA ASP A 142 -11.03 -16.50 -16.25
C ASP A 142 -12.46 -15.93 -16.06
N ASN A 143 -12.66 -15.07 -15.06
CA ASN A 143 -13.93 -14.45 -14.72
C ASN A 143 -14.04 -13.10 -15.44
N LEU A 144 -14.77 -13.16 -16.56
CA LEU A 144 -15.06 -12.14 -17.56
C LEU A 144 -15.74 -10.82 -17.08
N SER A 145 -15.67 -10.42 -15.81
CA SER A 145 -16.46 -9.28 -15.30
C SER A 145 -15.67 -8.08 -14.75
N ASN A 146 -14.35 -8.13 -14.64
CA ASN A 146 -13.51 -7.00 -14.23
C ASN A 146 -12.25 -6.92 -15.11
N ASN A 147 -12.40 -6.43 -16.34
CA ASN A 147 -11.32 -6.43 -17.33
C ASN A 147 -10.24 -5.42 -16.96
N HIS A 148 -9.23 -5.88 -16.22
CA HIS A 148 -7.92 -5.25 -16.20
C HIS A 148 -7.26 -5.54 -17.56
N GLU A 149 -7.04 -4.50 -18.37
CA GLU A 149 -6.33 -4.61 -19.63
C GLU A 149 -4.82 -4.53 -19.39
N TYR A 150 -4.05 -5.52 -19.86
CA TYR A 150 -2.61 -5.55 -19.64
C TYR A 150 -1.86 -6.22 -20.78
N ALA A 151 -0.60 -5.81 -20.95
CA ALA A 151 0.39 -6.50 -21.76
C ALA A 151 1.45 -7.09 -20.82
N ILE A 152 1.81 -8.35 -21.05
CA ILE A 152 2.76 -9.07 -20.21
C ILE A 152 3.81 -9.80 -21.06
N MET A 153 5.07 -9.68 -20.65
CA MET A 153 6.15 -10.55 -21.09
C MET A 153 6.66 -11.34 -19.88
N ASN A 154 6.70 -12.66 -19.98
CA ASN A 154 7.18 -13.51 -18.88
C ASN A 154 8.09 -14.64 -19.35
N SER A 155 8.91 -15.13 -18.42
CA SER A 155 9.74 -16.31 -18.60
C SER A 155 9.39 -17.31 -17.50
N ARG A 156 8.67 -18.39 -17.86
CA ARG A 156 7.97 -19.26 -16.90
C ARG A 156 8.80 -20.44 -16.36
N ARG A 157 10.02 -20.68 -16.86
CA ARG A 157 10.84 -21.84 -16.48
C ARG A 157 12.31 -21.46 -16.41
N GLY A 158 12.89 -21.54 -15.21
CA GLY A 158 14.31 -21.27 -14.99
C GLY A 158 14.65 -21.01 -13.53
N LYS A 159 15.95 -21.07 -13.23
CA LYS A 159 16.48 -20.61 -11.95
C LYS A 159 16.93 -19.16 -12.12
N TYR A 160 16.20 -18.23 -11.51
CA TYR A 160 16.52 -16.80 -11.53
C TYR A 160 17.18 -16.40 -10.22
N PHE A 161 18.25 -15.63 -10.30
CA PHE A 161 18.93 -15.04 -9.13
C PHE A 161 18.56 -13.56 -8.93
N GLY A 162 17.77 -13.00 -9.85
CA GLY A 162 17.32 -11.63 -9.82
C GLY A 162 16.67 -11.24 -11.15
N THR A 163 16.07 -10.06 -11.17
CA THR A 163 15.51 -9.44 -12.37
C THR A 163 15.94 -7.98 -12.43
N LYS A 164 16.06 -7.46 -13.65
CA LYS A 164 16.26 -6.04 -13.90
C LYS A 164 15.29 -5.62 -14.99
N PHE A 165 14.49 -4.61 -14.68
CA PHE A 165 13.53 -4.03 -15.60
C PHE A 165 13.83 -2.55 -15.76
N LEU A 166 13.77 -2.06 -17.00
CA LEU A 166 13.83 -0.63 -17.30
C LEU A 166 12.49 -0.24 -17.91
N VAL A 167 11.89 0.81 -17.35
CA VAL A 167 10.62 1.36 -17.82
C VAL A 167 10.70 2.87 -17.85
N ASN A 168 10.06 3.46 -18.86
CA ASN A 168 9.88 4.90 -18.92
C ASN A 168 8.82 5.32 -17.89
N VAL A 169 9.17 6.30 -17.07
CA VAL A 169 8.24 6.85 -16.08
C VAL A 169 7.33 7.86 -16.76
N TRP A 170 6.04 7.56 -16.82
CA TRP A 170 5.01 8.48 -17.30
C TRP A 170 3.99 8.76 -16.19
N LYS A 171 3.23 9.84 -16.36
CA LYS A 171 2.03 10.15 -15.56
C LYS A 171 0.80 9.91 -16.43
N PRO A 172 0.40 8.65 -16.65
CA PRO A 172 -0.80 8.35 -17.43
C PRO A 172 -2.02 8.99 -16.78
N GLU A 173 -2.93 9.46 -17.61
CA GLU A 173 -4.20 10.02 -17.15
C GLU A 173 -5.19 8.88 -16.91
N VAL A 174 -5.76 8.85 -15.70
CA VAL A 174 -6.86 7.96 -15.31
C VAL A 174 -8.10 8.82 -15.18
N GLN A 175 -9.14 8.48 -15.94
CA GLN A 175 -10.30 9.35 -16.15
C GLN A 175 -11.29 9.27 -14.99
N VAL A 176 -11.55 8.06 -14.50
CA VAL A 176 -12.47 7.78 -13.41
C VAL A 176 -11.65 7.63 -12.13
N ARG A 177 -12.00 8.41 -11.10
CA ARG A 177 -11.28 8.37 -9.82
C ARG A 177 -11.42 7.02 -9.11
N SER A 178 -12.57 6.36 -9.27
CA SER A 178 -12.89 5.09 -8.65
C SER A 178 -12.78 3.93 -9.62
N ASN A 179 -12.16 2.82 -9.19
CA ASN A 179 -11.99 1.58 -9.96
C ASN A 179 -11.17 1.71 -11.26
N GLU A 180 -10.37 2.77 -11.41
CA GLU A 180 -9.42 2.92 -12.51
C GLU A 180 -8.02 3.18 -11.96
N PHE A 181 -7.03 2.48 -12.51
CA PHE A 181 -5.62 2.69 -12.21
C PHE A 181 -4.79 2.34 -13.44
N SER A 182 -3.56 2.85 -13.48
CA SER A 182 -2.56 2.45 -14.47
C SER A 182 -1.28 2.07 -13.75
N LEU A 183 -0.68 0.93 -14.11
CA LEU A 183 0.58 0.48 -13.55
C LEU A 183 1.54 -0.06 -14.60
N ALA A 184 2.83 0.01 -14.28
CA ALA A 184 3.89 -0.68 -14.99
C ALA A 184 4.82 -1.30 -13.95
N GLN A 185 5.01 -2.62 -14.02
CA GLN A 185 5.67 -3.37 -12.96
C GLN A 185 6.50 -4.53 -13.48
N THR A 186 7.42 -5.00 -12.64
CA THR A 186 8.05 -6.30 -12.76
C THR A 186 7.70 -7.12 -11.52
N TRP A 187 7.56 -8.42 -11.69
CA TRP A 187 7.41 -9.34 -10.56
C TRP A 187 8.31 -10.56 -10.73
N LEU A 188 8.83 -11.03 -9.60
CA LEU A 188 9.43 -12.35 -9.49
C LEU A 188 8.44 -13.26 -8.77
N ALA A 189 8.08 -14.37 -9.40
CA ALA A 189 7.13 -15.34 -8.86
C ALA A 189 7.83 -16.66 -8.53
N SER A 190 7.44 -17.31 -7.45
CA SER A 190 7.88 -18.64 -7.05
C SER A 190 6.73 -19.43 -6.44
N GLY A 191 6.63 -20.73 -6.74
CA GLY A 191 5.55 -21.61 -6.31
C GLY A 191 4.64 -22.05 -7.45
N ASP A 192 3.58 -22.79 -7.11
CA ASP A 192 2.61 -23.36 -8.05
C ASP A 192 1.16 -23.19 -7.54
N GLY A 193 0.20 -23.15 -8.47
CA GLY A 193 -1.23 -23.04 -8.14
C GLY A 193 -1.54 -21.93 -7.14
N ALA A 194 -2.18 -22.30 -6.02
CA ALA A 194 -2.54 -21.40 -4.93
C ALA A 194 -1.35 -20.97 -4.04
N ASN A 195 -0.18 -21.57 -4.20
CA ASN A 195 1.02 -21.31 -3.38
C ASN A 195 2.02 -20.37 -4.07
N ILE A 196 1.57 -19.64 -5.09
CA ILE A 196 2.42 -18.64 -5.78
C ILE A 196 2.66 -17.47 -4.85
N ASN A 197 3.94 -17.16 -4.63
CA ASN A 197 4.40 -15.96 -3.96
C ASN A 197 5.05 -15.03 -4.98
N THR A 198 4.78 -13.73 -4.88
CA THR A 198 5.33 -12.69 -5.75
C THR A 198 6.07 -11.65 -4.93
N ILE A 199 7.16 -11.13 -5.50
CA ILE A 199 7.75 -9.85 -5.11
C ILE A 199 7.59 -8.94 -6.33
N GLU A 200 6.91 -7.82 -6.15
CA GLU A 200 6.49 -6.91 -7.20
C GLU A 200 7.07 -5.52 -6.93
N ALA A 201 7.57 -4.87 -7.97
CA ALA A 201 7.99 -3.48 -7.88
C ALA A 201 7.65 -2.77 -9.17
N GLY A 202 7.17 -1.53 -9.05
CA GLY A 202 6.67 -0.82 -10.21
C GLY A 202 6.28 0.61 -9.90
N LEU A 203 5.64 1.22 -10.89
CA LEU A 203 5.06 2.54 -10.82
C LEU A 203 3.57 2.42 -11.06
N GLN A 204 2.76 3.16 -10.32
CA GLN A 204 1.33 3.22 -10.56
C GLN A 204 0.77 4.62 -10.33
N VAL A 205 -0.27 4.94 -11.08
CA VAL A 205 -1.21 6.03 -10.80
C VAL A 205 -2.49 5.37 -10.32
N TYR A 206 -2.78 5.53 -9.02
CA TYR A 206 -3.91 4.86 -8.37
C TYR A 206 -4.64 5.81 -7.41
N PRO A 207 -5.65 6.55 -7.89
CA PRO A 207 -6.33 7.58 -7.11
C PRO A 207 -7.11 7.05 -5.90
N ASP A 208 -7.67 5.84 -5.95
CA ASP A 208 -8.35 5.24 -4.80
C ASP A 208 -7.39 5.02 -3.62
N ILE A 209 -6.18 4.53 -3.89
CA ILE A 209 -5.17 4.28 -2.85
C ILE A 209 -4.54 5.58 -2.38
N TYR A 210 -4.17 6.49 -3.30
CA TYR A 210 -3.33 7.65 -2.96
C TYR A 210 -4.06 8.98 -2.82
N GLY A 211 -5.31 9.08 -3.28
CA GLY A 211 -6.12 10.29 -3.20
C GLY A 211 -5.77 11.35 -4.25
N ASP A 212 -4.82 11.07 -5.14
CA ASP A 212 -4.43 11.93 -6.25
C ASP A 212 -3.93 11.11 -7.45
N ASN A 213 -3.59 11.81 -8.54
CA ASN A 213 -3.18 11.20 -9.81
C ASN A 213 -1.66 11.19 -10.00
N ASN A 214 -0.86 11.31 -8.94
CA ASN A 214 0.60 11.29 -9.05
C ASN A 214 1.11 9.86 -9.23
N THR A 215 2.09 9.70 -10.13
CA THR A 215 2.81 8.45 -10.32
C THR A 215 3.64 8.14 -9.08
N ARG A 216 3.42 6.98 -8.48
CA ARG A 216 4.15 6.52 -7.29
C ARG A 216 4.88 5.23 -7.53
N LEU A 217 6.09 5.14 -6.99
CA LEU A 217 6.78 3.89 -6.81
C LEU A 217 6.02 3.07 -5.77
N PHE A 218 5.81 1.80 -6.06
CA PHE A 218 5.30 0.83 -5.10
C PHE A 218 6.20 -0.40 -5.06
N VAL A 219 6.15 -1.09 -3.93
CA VAL A 219 6.68 -2.43 -3.75
C VAL A 219 5.57 -3.24 -3.10
N PHE A 220 5.32 -4.43 -3.60
CA PHE A 220 4.40 -5.38 -2.97
C PHE A 220 5.09 -6.72 -2.85
N TRP A 221 4.65 -7.51 -1.87
CA TRP A 221 4.95 -8.93 -1.85
C TRP A 221 3.76 -9.69 -1.30
N THR A 222 3.63 -10.96 -1.71
CA THR A 222 2.61 -11.86 -1.17
C THR A 222 3.24 -12.87 -0.21
N ASN A 223 2.48 -13.22 0.83
CA ASN A 223 2.77 -14.32 1.73
C ASN A 223 1.64 -15.35 1.58
N LEU A 224 2.00 -16.55 1.12
CA LEU A 224 1.19 -17.78 1.10
C LEU A 224 -0.31 -17.53 0.86
N GLY A 225 -0.66 -17.22 -0.39
CA GLY A 225 -2.03 -17.31 -0.92
C GLY A 225 -3.11 -16.43 -0.28
N LEU A 226 -2.83 -15.66 0.77
CA LEU A 226 -3.90 -15.02 1.55
C LEU A 226 -3.65 -13.56 1.95
N GLU A 227 -2.41 -13.08 2.06
CA GLU A 227 -2.17 -11.66 2.38
C GLU A 227 -0.93 -11.11 1.69
N SER A 228 -1.01 -9.85 1.27
CA SER A 228 0.11 -9.06 0.79
C SER A 228 0.39 -7.92 1.75
N CYS A 229 1.63 -7.44 1.75
CA CYS A 229 2.00 -6.24 2.50
C CYS A 229 2.69 -5.23 1.57
N ASP A 230 2.38 -3.96 1.80
CA ASP A 230 2.98 -2.77 1.17
C ASP A 230 4.18 -2.24 1.97
#